data_AF-A0A2M8AL88-F1
#
_entry.id   AF-A0A2M8AL88-F1
#
_cell.length_a   1.000
_cell.length_b   1.000
_cell.length_c   1.000
_cell.angle_alpha   90.00
_cell.angle_beta   90.00
_cell.angle_gamma   90.00
#
_symmetry.space_group_name_H-M   'P 1'
#
loop_
_entity.id
_entity.type
_entity.pdbx_description
1 polymer ?
#
loop_
_entity_poly.entity_id
_entity_poly.type
_entity_poly.pdbx_seq_one_letter_code
_entity_poly.pdbx_strand_id
1 'polypeptide(L)' 'AKLSNNYTTPEDACNTFKALYAALDEFEQDLHQHIHLENNILHPKAKKLEKDVISTNN' A
#
# COMPACT_ATOMS: atom_id res chain seq x y z
N ALA A 1 -12.00 2.51 -3.24
CA ALA A 1 -12.73 3.38 -4.20
C ALA A 1 -14.27 3.32 -4.24
N LYS A 2 -14.98 2.17 -4.18
CA LYS A 2 -16.45 2.10 -4.53
C LYS A 2 -17.39 2.93 -3.64
N LEU A 3 -17.06 3.11 -2.35
CA LEU A 3 -17.85 3.92 -1.42
C LEU A 3 -17.53 5.42 -1.48
N SER A 4 -16.37 5.81 -2.01
CA SER A 4 -15.92 7.20 -2.13
C SER A 4 -16.12 7.79 -3.53
N ASN A 5 -16.83 7.08 -4.42
CA ASN A 5 -16.94 7.43 -5.84
C ASN A 5 -15.57 7.74 -6.47
N ASN A 6 -14.58 6.86 -6.26
CA ASN A 6 -13.18 7.05 -6.70
C ASN A 6 -12.53 8.33 -6.14
N TYR A 7 -12.80 8.67 -4.88
CA TYR A 7 -12.31 9.90 -4.26
C TYR A 7 -12.73 11.19 -4.99
N THR A 8 -13.79 11.12 -5.79
CA THR A 8 -14.35 12.30 -6.46
C THR A 8 -15.17 13.09 -5.46
N THR A 9 -14.80 14.35 -5.25
CA THR A 9 -15.58 15.27 -4.40
C THR A 9 -16.51 16.14 -5.26
N PRO A 10 -17.74 16.46 -4.77
CA PRO A 10 -18.63 17.39 -5.47
C PRO A 10 -18.05 18.82 -5.52
N GLU A 11 -18.43 19.62 -6.52
CA GLU A 11 -17.90 20.98 -6.71
C GLU A 11 -18.08 21.86 -5.46
N ASP A 12 -19.22 21.72 -4.79
CA ASP A 12 -19.60 22.45 -3.56
C ASP A 12 -18.96 21.91 -2.27
N ALA A 13 -18.09 20.89 -2.35
CA ALA A 13 -17.44 20.35 -1.16
C ALA A 13 -16.51 21.39 -0.51
N CYS A 14 -16.61 21.51 0.82
CA CYS A 14 -15.70 22.31 1.62
C CYS A 14 -14.24 21.84 1.45
N ASN A 15 -13.30 22.76 1.53
CA ASN A 15 -11.87 22.50 1.35
C ASN A 15 -11.33 21.36 2.23
N THR A 16 -11.84 21.21 3.47
CA THR A 16 -11.46 20.11 4.37
C THR A 16 -11.89 18.74 3.84
N PHE A 17 -13.05 18.66 3.19
CA PHE A 17 -13.55 17.41 2.60
C PHE A 17 -12.75 17.03 1.35
N LYS A 18 -12.38 18.01 0.53
CA LYS A 18 -11.47 17.83 -0.62
C LYS A 18 -10.09 17.33 -0.18
N ALA A 19 -9.52 17.94 0.86
CA ALA A 19 -8.23 17.53 1.42
C ALA A 19 -8.27 16.10 1.99
N LEU A 20 -9.36 15.72 2.67
CA LEU A 20 -9.54 14.36 3.19
C LEU A 20 -9.55 13.33 2.06
N TYR A 21 -10.32 13.57 0.99
CA TYR A 21 -10.41 12.64 -0.13
C TYR A 21 -9.09 12.51 -0.90
N ALA A 22 -8.34 13.61 -1.05
CA ALA A 22 -7.00 13.57 -1.63
C ALA A 22 -6.02 12.75 -0.77
N ALA A 23 -6.02 12.95 0.54
CA ALA A 23 -5.17 12.18 1.46
C ALA A 23 -5.53 10.68 1.47
N LEU A 24 -6.81 10.34 1.30
CA LEU A 24 -7.24 8.94 1.19
C LEU A 24 -6.78 8.29 -0.12
N ASP A 25 -6.78 9.03 -1.24
CA ASP A 25 -6.28 8.54 -2.51
C ASP A 25 -4.76 8.29 -2.45
N GLU A 26 -4.01 9.24 -1.88
CA GLU A 26 -2.57 9.08 -1.62
C GLU A 26 -2.29 7.87 -0.73
N PHE A 27 -3.05 7.72 0.37
CA PHE A 27 -2.92 6.58 1.26
C PHE A 27 -3.21 5.24 0.58
N GLU A 28 -4.23 5.16 -0.30
CA GLU A 28 -4.52 3.93 -1.06
C GLU A 28 -3.37 3.56 -2.00
N GLN A 29 -2.75 4.54 -2.66
CA GLN A 29 -1.60 4.33 -3.54
C GLN A 29 -0.37 3.85 -2.76
N ASP A 30 -0.05 4.50 -1.65
CA ASP A 30 1.05 4.11 -0.77
C ASP A 30 0.86 2.72 -0.19
N LEU A 31 -0.36 2.37 0.22
CA LEU A 31 -0.68 1.06 0.74
C LEU A 31 -0.49 -0.03 -0.32
N HIS A 32 -0.94 0.21 -1.56
CA HIS A 32 -0.69 -0.72 -2.67
C HIS A 32 0.80 -0.90 -2.95
N GLN A 33 1.57 0.18 -2.93
CA GLN A 33 3.02 0.10 -3.09
C GLN A 33 3.67 -0.69 -1.95
N HIS A 34 3.29 -0.43 -0.70
CA HIS A 34 3.78 -1.14 0.46
C HIS A 34 3.52 -2.65 0.35
N ILE A 35 2.28 -3.05 0.08
CA ILE A 35 1.91 -4.47 -0.11
C ILE A 35 2.71 -5.11 -1.26
N HIS A 36 2.91 -4.39 -2.37
CA HIS A 36 3.70 -4.90 -3.49
C HIS A 36 5.15 -5.18 -3.08
N LEU A 37 5.79 -4.22 -2.39
CA LEU A 37 7.16 -4.35 -1.92
C LEU A 37 7.31 -5.52 -0.94
N GLU A 38 6.38 -5.68 -0.01
CA GLU A 38 6.42 -6.77 0.96
C GLU A 38 6.24 -8.13 0.29
N ASN A 39 5.14 -8.30 -0.44
CA ASN A 39 4.75 -9.61 -0.95
C ASN A 39 5.63 -10.10 -2.10
N ASN A 40 6.09 -9.19 -2.97
CA ASN A 40 6.81 -9.59 -4.18
C ASN A 40 8.32 -9.45 -4.04
N ILE A 41 8.82 -8.68 -3.08
CA ILE A 41 10.26 -8.40 -2.95
C ILE A 41 10.80 -8.83 -1.59
N LEU A 42 10.26 -8.30 -0.48
CA LEU A 42 10.83 -8.51 0.84
C LEU A 42 10.64 -9.96 1.32
N HIS A 43 9.40 -10.46 1.31
CA HIS A 43 9.07 -11.80 1.79
C HIS A 43 9.79 -12.92 1.01
N PRO A 44 9.86 -12.89 -0.34
CA PRO A 44 10.61 -13.90 -1.09
C PRO A 44 12.10 -13.89 -0.75
N LYS A 45 12.71 -12.71 -0.61
CA LYS A 45 14.12 -12.57 -0.23
C LYS A 45 14.36 -13.09 1.19
N ALA A 46 13.49 -12.78 2.13
CA ALA A 46 13.59 -13.26 3.51
C ALA A 46 13.51 -14.80 3.57
N LYS A 47 12.55 -15.42 2.86
CA LYS A 47 12.43 -16.89 2.77
C LYS A 47 13.65 -17.54 2.15
N LYS A 48 14.25 -16.91 1.14
CA LYS A 48 15.50 -17.41 0.54
C LYS A 48 16.63 -17.38 1.56
N LEU A 49 16.81 -16.24 2.23
CA LEU A 49 17.85 -16.08 3.25
C LEU A 49 17.68 -17.08 4.40
N GLU A 50 16.45 -17.28 4.87
CA GLU A 50 16.12 -18.28 5.89
C GLU A 50 16.57 -19.69 5.48
N LYS A 51 16.26 -20.11 4.25
CA LYS A 51 16.68 -21.41 3.70
C LYS A 51 18.20 -21.53 3.59
N ASP A 52 18.86 -20.48 3.12
CA ASP A 52 20.33 -20.46 2.96
C ASP A 52 21.02 -20.61 4.33
N VAL A 53 20.51 -19.91 5.37
CA VAL A 53 21.00 -20.03 6.74
C VAL A 53 20.78 -21.43 7.31
N ILE A 54 19.58 -22.01 7.13
CA ILE A 54 19.29 -23.38 7.61
C ILE A 54 20.16 -24.43 6.90
N SER A 55 20.40 -24.26 5.59
CA SER A 55 21.19 -25.22 4.80
C SER A 55 22.70 -25.16 5.12
N THR A 56 23.20 -24.03 5.62
CA THR A 56 24.62 -23.86 5.99
C THR A 56 24.92 -24.41 7.39
N ASN A 57 23.90 -24.57 8.24
CA ASN A 57 24.03 -25.03 9.63
C ASN A 57 23.82 -26.54 9.82
N ASN A 58 23.73 -27.32 8.72
CA ASN A 58 23.66 -28.79 8.74
C ASN A 58 24.88 -29.41 8.07
#